data_AF-A0A6A6BTP3-F1
#
_entry.id   AF-A0A6A6BTP3-F1
#
_cell.length_a   1.000
_cell.length_b   1.000
_cell.length_c   1.000
_cell.angle_alpha   90.00
_cell.angle_beta   90.00
_cell.angle_gamma   90.00
#
_symmetry.space_group_name_H-M   'P 1'
#
loop_
_entity.id
_entity.type
_entity.pdbx_description
1 polymer ?
#
loop_
_entity_poly.entity_id
_entity_poly.type
_entity_poly.pdbx_seq_one_letter_code
_entity_poly.pdbx_strand_id
1 'polypeptide(L)'
;MPAQPLDAEEPQDAQGAAAPKKFPKGVVLGPDGKPCRSCTSFASWAVMAKEKTKDPNVATTTTTTPPAAGTSSLAPPADCPPDVEQLGRSSWTLLHSIAAQYPQRPSPTIQRETSTFMRTFAKLYPCWTCAEDFQNWLAVDANAPRVSSRDEFGRWMCEAHNAVNVKLGKEKFNCDRWEERWRTGWKDGSCDF
;
A
#
# COMPACT_ATOMS: atom_id res chain seq x y z
N MET A 1 70.32 24.56 -3.39
CA MET A 1 70.16 24.03 -4.75
C MET A 1 69.05 22.98 -4.73
N PRO A 2 68.16 22.97 -5.73
CA PRO A 2 66.96 22.14 -5.77
C PRO A 2 67.25 20.74 -6.32
N ALA A 3 66.45 19.75 -5.93
CA ALA A 3 66.23 18.54 -6.72
C ALA A 3 64.76 18.12 -6.62
N GLN A 4 64.23 17.76 -7.77
CA GLN A 4 62.84 17.64 -8.19
C GLN A 4 62.18 16.28 -7.80
N PRO A 5 60.86 16.11 -8.08
CA PRO A 5 60.01 15.03 -7.55
C PRO A 5 60.03 13.78 -8.45
N LEU A 6 59.61 12.64 -7.90
CA LEU A 6 59.32 11.43 -8.66
C LEU A 6 57.91 10.91 -8.30
N ASP A 7 57.06 11.05 -9.33
CA ASP A 7 56.02 10.15 -9.82
C ASP A 7 54.84 9.71 -8.94
N ALA A 8 53.68 9.93 -9.56
CA ALA A 8 52.36 9.50 -9.15
C ALA A 8 52.15 8.02 -9.48
N GLU A 9 51.56 7.28 -8.53
CA GLU A 9 50.89 6.01 -8.81
C GLU A 9 49.38 6.19 -8.59
N GLU A 10 48.61 6.07 -9.68
CA GLU A 10 47.16 5.92 -9.66
C GLU A 10 46.75 4.64 -8.92
N PRO A 11 45.68 4.66 -8.12
CA PRO A 11 44.91 3.46 -7.85
C PRO A 11 43.86 3.29 -8.95
N GLN A 12 44.19 2.48 -9.95
CA GLN A 12 43.21 1.74 -10.74
C GLN A 12 42.66 0.62 -9.84
N ASP A 13 41.37 0.65 -9.54
CA ASP A 13 40.47 -0.47 -9.87
C ASP A 13 39.03 -0.13 -9.49
N ALA A 14 38.27 0.21 -10.53
CA ALA A 14 36.82 0.24 -10.53
C ALA A 14 36.31 -1.18 -10.81
N GLN A 15 35.67 -1.82 -9.84
CA GLN A 15 34.98 -3.09 -10.06
C GLN A 15 33.53 -3.00 -9.54
N GLY A 16 32.59 -2.91 -10.49
CA GLY A 16 31.28 -3.53 -10.34
C GLY A 16 30.08 -2.63 -9.99
N ALA A 17 29.97 -1.40 -10.50
CA ALA A 17 28.69 -0.72 -10.52
C ALA A 17 27.75 -1.43 -11.51
N ALA A 18 26.83 -2.26 -10.99
CA ALA A 18 25.78 -2.87 -11.79
C ALA A 18 25.03 -1.77 -12.57
N ALA A 19 24.91 -1.95 -13.89
CA ALA A 19 24.21 -1.01 -14.76
C ALA A 19 22.81 -0.68 -14.19
N PRO A 20 22.36 0.59 -14.22
CA PRO A 20 21.05 0.95 -13.71
C PRO A 20 19.99 0.16 -14.47
N LYS A 21 19.24 -0.69 -13.75
CA LYS A 21 18.11 -1.43 -14.32
C LYS A 21 17.15 -0.40 -14.94
N LYS A 22 17.05 -0.40 -16.28
CA LYS A 22 16.11 0.46 -16.99
C LYS A 22 14.70 -0.07 -16.74
N PHE A 23 13.91 0.68 -15.98
CA PHE A 23 12.51 0.36 -15.75
C PHE A 23 11.63 0.92 -16.89
N PRO A 24 10.54 0.23 -17.27
CA PRO A 24 9.57 0.72 -18.25
C PRO A 24 8.97 2.07 -17.87
N LYS A 25 8.52 2.82 -18.88
CA LYS A 25 7.83 4.10 -18.68
C LYS A 25 6.59 3.89 -17.79
N GLY A 26 6.46 4.73 -16.76
CA GLY A 26 5.32 4.69 -15.84
C GLY A 26 5.52 3.82 -14.59
N VAL A 27 6.70 3.23 -14.40
CA VAL A 27 7.12 2.61 -13.13
C VAL A 27 7.82 3.66 -12.28
N VAL A 28 7.31 3.87 -11.07
CA VAL A 28 7.88 4.81 -10.10
C VAL A 28 8.64 4.00 -9.05
N LEU A 29 9.88 4.39 -8.76
CA LEU A 29 10.70 3.76 -7.70
C LEU A 29 10.43 4.44 -6.36
N GLY A 30 10.38 3.63 -5.31
CA GLY A 30 10.34 4.12 -3.93
C GLY A 30 11.72 4.57 -3.43
N PRO A 31 11.78 5.15 -2.22
CA PRO A 31 13.05 5.55 -1.59
C PRO A 31 14.04 4.40 -1.36
N ASP A 32 13.57 3.16 -1.38
CA ASP A 32 14.37 1.93 -1.29
C ASP A 32 14.90 1.44 -2.66
N GLY A 33 14.66 2.20 -3.73
CA GLY A 33 15.07 1.88 -5.10
C GLY A 33 14.24 0.77 -5.75
N LYS A 34 13.18 0.28 -5.10
CA LYS A 34 12.30 -0.77 -5.63
C LYS A 34 11.05 -0.17 -6.27
N PRO A 35 10.42 -0.84 -7.26
CA PRO A 35 9.14 -0.41 -7.81
C PRO A 35 8.07 -0.19 -6.73
N CYS A 36 7.52 1.02 -6.67
CA CYS A 36 6.51 1.44 -5.71
C CYS A 36 5.12 0.99 -6.20
N ARG A 37 4.48 0.07 -5.47
CA ARG A 37 3.14 -0.46 -5.79
C ARG A 37 2.06 0.62 -5.78
N SER A 38 2.06 1.50 -4.79
CA SER A 38 1.07 2.59 -4.67
C SER A 38 1.30 3.73 -5.67
N CYS A 39 2.49 3.82 -6.27
CA CYS A 39 2.88 4.88 -7.19
C CYS A 39 2.84 4.46 -8.67
N THR A 40 2.65 3.17 -8.94
CA THR A 40 2.76 2.58 -10.29
C THR A 40 1.41 1.97 -10.67
N SER A 41 0.89 2.37 -11.84
CA SER A 41 -0.40 1.88 -12.33
C SER A 41 -0.36 0.38 -12.66
N PHE A 42 -1.49 -0.30 -12.56
CA PHE A 42 -1.58 -1.72 -12.97
C PHE A 42 -1.19 -1.96 -14.43
N ALA A 43 -1.48 -1.00 -15.32
CA ALA A 43 -1.06 -1.07 -16.71
C ALA A 43 0.47 -1.06 -16.84
N SER A 44 1.15 -0.22 -16.07
CA SER A 44 2.62 -0.18 -16.01
C SER A 44 3.21 -1.49 -15.49
N TRP A 45 2.55 -2.12 -14.50
CA TRP A 45 2.93 -3.43 -13.98
C TRP A 45 2.76 -4.56 -15.01
N ALA A 46 1.61 -4.61 -15.69
CA ALA A 46 1.37 -5.59 -16.75
C ALA A 46 2.41 -5.51 -17.88
N VAL A 47 2.94 -4.33 -18.18
CA VAL A 47 4.07 -4.15 -19.12
C VAL A 47 5.37 -4.72 -18.56
N MET A 48 5.69 -4.45 -17.28
CA MET A 48 6.86 -5.02 -16.59
C MET A 48 6.85 -6.56 -16.56
N ALA A 49 5.71 -7.17 -16.25
CA ALA A 49 5.57 -8.63 -16.23
C ALA A 49 5.83 -9.27 -17.60
N LYS A 50 5.38 -8.62 -18.68
CA LYS A 50 5.61 -9.06 -20.07
C LYS A 50 7.07 -8.92 -20.51
N GLU A 51 7.80 -7.93 -20.02
CA GLU A 51 9.23 -7.78 -20.33
C GLU A 51 10.10 -8.79 -19.58
N LYS A 52 9.73 -9.16 -18.34
CA LYS A 52 10.41 -10.22 -17.58
C LYS A 52 10.27 -11.63 -18.19
N THR A 53 9.30 -11.83 -19.07
CA THR A 53 8.95 -13.14 -19.66
C THR A 53 9.39 -13.30 -21.13
N LYS A 54 10.23 -12.41 -21.66
CA LYS A 54 10.83 -12.57 -23.00
C LYS A 54 11.90 -13.67 -23.02
N ASP A 55 11.46 -14.93 -23.01
CA ASP A 55 12.11 -16.01 -23.74
C ASP A 55 11.68 -15.93 -25.22
N PRO A 56 12.56 -16.17 -26.23
CA PRO A 56 12.25 -15.82 -27.63
C PRO A 56 11.26 -16.77 -28.32
N ASN A 57 10.70 -17.76 -27.63
CA ASN A 57 9.98 -18.86 -28.30
C ASN A 57 8.73 -19.31 -27.55
N VAL A 58 7.73 -18.42 -27.43
CA VAL A 58 6.34 -18.85 -27.18
C VAL A 58 5.39 -17.95 -27.98
N ALA A 59 4.66 -18.56 -28.91
CA ALA A 59 3.64 -17.92 -29.71
C ALA A 59 2.44 -17.49 -28.83
N THR A 60 2.17 -16.19 -28.83
CA THR A 60 1.01 -15.58 -28.16
C THR A 60 -0.28 -16.05 -28.82
N THR A 61 -1.01 -16.96 -28.17
CA THR A 61 -2.40 -17.24 -28.52
C THR A 61 -3.29 -16.27 -27.74
N THR A 62 -3.84 -15.27 -28.44
CA THR A 62 -4.87 -14.38 -27.90
C THR A 62 -6.20 -15.13 -27.82
N THR A 63 -6.55 -15.60 -26.63
CA THR A 63 -7.90 -16.06 -26.32
C THR A 63 -8.67 -14.92 -25.66
N THR A 64 -9.43 -14.17 -26.46
CA THR A 64 -10.48 -13.26 -25.97
C THR A 64 -11.68 -14.09 -25.57
N THR A 65 -11.76 -14.44 -24.28
CA THR A 65 -13.00 -14.91 -23.66
C THR A 65 -13.72 -13.68 -23.09
N PRO A 66 -14.92 -13.32 -23.58
CA PRO A 66 -15.72 -12.28 -22.93
C PRO A 66 -16.13 -12.76 -21.52
N PRO A 67 -16.10 -11.90 -20.49
CA PRO A 67 -16.61 -12.27 -19.19
C PRO A 67 -18.12 -12.51 -19.30
N ALA A 68 -18.53 -13.70 -18.87
CA ALA A 68 -19.94 -14.04 -18.72
C ALA A 68 -20.62 -12.98 -17.83
N ALA A 69 -21.63 -12.33 -18.38
CA ALA A 69 -22.55 -11.49 -17.62
C ALA A 69 -23.23 -12.38 -16.57
N GLY A 70 -22.90 -12.15 -15.30
CA GLY A 70 -23.42 -12.91 -14.18
C GLY A 70 -23.52 -12.02 -12.96
N THR A 71 -24.75 -11.88 -12.46
CA THR A 71 -25.23 -11.07 -11.33
C THR A 71 -25.22 -9.56 -11.53
N SER A 72 -26.42 -8.98 -11.71
CA SER A 72 -26.67 -7.56 -11.42
C SER A 72 -26.18 -7.27 -10.01
N SER A 73 -25.02 -6.61 -9.90
CA SER A 73 -24.64 -6.00 -8.65
C SER A 73 -25.70 -4.95 -8.33
N LEU A 74 -26.36 -5.06 -7.18
CA LEU A 74 -27.18 -4.00 -6.56
C LEU A 74 -26.35 -2.74 -6.21
N ALA A 75 -25.20 -2.56 -6.85
CA ALA A 75 -24.33 -1.42 -6.66
C ALA A 75 -24.93 -0.22 -7.41
N PRO A 76 -24.93 0.97 -6.80
CA PRO A 76 -25.30 2.18 -7.49
C PRO A 76 -24.41 2.41 -8.73
N PRO A 77 -24.91 3.10 -9.77
CA PRO A 77 -24.11 3.48 -10.93
C PRO A 77 -22.81 4.19 -10.52
N ALA A 78 -21.73 3.99 -11.28
CA ALA A 78 -20.39 4.50 -10.94
C ALA A 78 -20.33 6.04 -10.78
N ASP A 79 -21.25 6.76 -11.42
CA ASP A 79 -21.32 8.24 -11.40
C ASP A 79 -22.30 8.79 -10.34
N CYS A 80 -22.81 7.95 -9.44
CA CYS A 80 -23.66 8.37 -8.32
C CYS A 80 -22.84 8.63 -7.04
N PRO A 81 -23.33 9.51 -6.13
CA PRO A 81 -22.74 9.65 -4.80
C PRO A 81 -22.68 8.28 -4.08
N PRO A 82 -21.60 7.99 -3.33
CA PRO A 82 -21.41 6.69 -2.72
C PRO A 82 -22.43 6.44 -1.60
N ASP A 83 -22.98 5.23 -1.54
CA ASP A 83 -23.71 4.76 -0.38
C ASP A 83 -22.77 4.47 0.82
N VAL A 84 -23.34 4.09 1.96
CA VAL A 84 -22.58 3.80 3.19
C VAL A 84 -21.53 2.71 3.01
N GLU A 85 -21.79 1.73 2.14
CA GLU A 85 -20.87 0.63 1.94
C GLU A 85 -19.73 1.00 0.98
N GLN A 86 -20.04 1.71 -0.11
CA GLN A 86 -19.05 2.20 -1.06
C GLN A 86 -18.13 3.22 -0.40
N LEU A 87 -18.71 4.15 0.37
CA LEU A 87 -17.95 5.08 1.19
C LEU A 87 -17.09 4.33 2.21
N GLY A 88 -17.64 3.33 2.91
CA GLY A 88 -16.93 2.50 3.87
C GLY A 88 -15.72 1.78 3.25
N ARG A 89 -15.93 1.03 2.17
CA ARG A 89 -14.86 0.29 1.46
C ARG A 89 -13.76 1.22 0.95
N SER A 90 -14.14 2.37 0.40
CA SER A 90 -13.19 3.37 -0.10
C SER A 90 -12.37 3.99 1.03
N SER A 91 -13.03 4.30 2.15
CA SER A 91 -12.39 4.85 3.34
C SER A 91 -11.40 3.87 3.96
N TRP A 92 -11.81 2.61 4.14
CA TRP A 92 -10.90 1.58 4.64
C TRP A 92 -9.71 1.35 3.71
N THR A 93 -9.93 1.40 2.39
CA THR A 93 -8.84 1.31 1.42
C THR A 93 -7.82 2.43 1.62
N LEU A 94 -8.26 3.67 1.80
CA LEU A 94 -7.38 4.80 2.10
C LEU A 94 -6.65 4.60 3.44
N LEU A 95 -7.37 4.33 4.53
CA LEU A 95 -6.81 4.22 5.87
C LEU A 95 -5.77 3.10 5.99
N HIS A 96 -6.07 1.93 5.44
CA HIS A 96 -5.11 0.82 5.42
C HIS A 96 -3.91 1.09 4.51
N SER A 97 -4.09 1.85 3.41
CA SER A 97 -2.96 2.27 2.57
C SER A 97 -2.05 3.27 3.27
N ILE A 98 -2.61 4.20 4.05
CA ILE A 98 -1.84 5.10 4.93
C ILE A 98 -1.04 4.26 5.95
N ALA A 99 -1.67 3.29 6.59
CA ALA A 99 -1.01 2.41 7.55
C ALA A 99 0.11 1.57 6.91
N ALA A 100 -0.12 1.04 5.70
CA ALA A 100 0.87 0.27 4.94
C ALA A 100 2.12 1.09 4.59
N GLN A 101 1.95 2.38 4.31
CA GLN A 101 3.04 3.30 3.97
C GLN A 101 3.64 4.01 5.20
N TYR A 102 3.08 3.78 6.39
CA TYR A 102 3.56 4.41 7.62
C TYR A 102 5.03 4.05 7.90
N PRO A 103 5.86 4.97 8.42
CA PRO A 103 7.27 4.67 8.70
C PRO A 103 7.42 3.54 9.72
N GLN A 104 8.44 2.68 9.56
CA GLN A 104 8.78 1.69 10.61
C GLN A 104 9.19 2.39 11.90
N ARG A 105 9.86 3.54 11.79
CA ARG A 105 10.31 4.38 12.90
C ARG A 105 9.83 5.82 12.69
N PRO A 106 8.56 6.13 12.99
CA PRO A 106 7.99 7.46 12.78
C PRO A 106 8.59 8.48 13.77
N SER A 107 8.83 9.71 13.29
CA SER A 107 9.22 10.81 14.17
C SER A 107 8.09 11.17 15.15
N PRO A 108 8.36 11.76 16.32
CA PRO A 108 7.32 12.17 17.27
C PRO A 108 6.26 13.09 16.65
N THR A 109 6.63 13.92 15.66
CA THR A 109 5.69 14.75 14.91
C THR A 109 4.72 13.91 14.09
N ILE A 110 5.22 12.94 13.32
CA ILE A 110 4.38 12.04 12.52
C ILE A 110 3.45 11.20 13.41
N GLN A 111 3.90 10.77 14.59
CA GLN A 111 3.07 10.06 15.57
C GLN A 111 1.89 10.93 16.05
N ARG A 112 2.18 12.18 16.45
CA ARG A 112 1.16 13.14 16.90
C ARG A 112 0.17 13.48 15.78
N GLU A 113 0.67 13.73 14.58
CA GLU A 113 -0.15 14.03 13.40
C GLU A 113 -1.04 12.87 13.02
N THR A 114 -0.55 11.63 13.08
CA THR A 114 -1.34 10.43 12.78
C THR A 114 -2.45 10.22 13.82
N SER A 115 -2.13 10.40 15.10
CA SER A 115 -3.13 10.33 16.17
C SER A 115 -4.20 11.41 16.01
N THR A 116 -3.80 12.61 15.62
CA THR A 116 -4.70 13.73 15.33
C THR A 116 -5.56 13.44 14.11
N PHE A 117 -4.96 12.93 13.04
CA PHE A 117 -5.65 12.54 11.82
C PHE A 117 -6.75 11.53 12.11
N MET A 118 -6.49 10.47 12.90
CA MET A 118 -7.54 9.48 13.22
C MET A 118 -8.70 10.08 14.01
N ARG A 119 -8.42 10.97 14.98
CA ARG A 119 -9.46 11.67 15.74
C ARG A 119 -10.24 12.66 14.89
N THR A 120 -9.58 13.36 13.98
CA THR A 120 -10.20 14.29 13.03
C THR A 120 -11.03 13.54 12.00
N PHE A 121 -10.52 12.42 11.46
CA PHE A 121 -11.25 11.55 10.56
C PHE A 121 -12.55 11.04 11.20
N ALA A 122 -12.48 10.60 12.46
CA ALA A 122 -13.67 10.15 13.19
C ALA A 122 -14.74 11.25 13.35
N LYS A 123 -14.34 12.53 13.46
CA LYS A 123 -15.26 13.67 13.53
C LYS A 123 -15.84 14.08 12.18
N LEU A 124 -15.03 13.97 11.11
CA LEU A 124 -15.40 14.42 9.77
C LEU A 124 -16.05 13.33 8.91
N TYR A 125 -16.15 12.10 9.42
CA TYR A 125 -16.69 10.99 8.65
C TYR A 125 -18.17 11.24 8.27
N PRO A 126 -18.55 11.23 6.98
CA PRO A 126 -19.87 11.73 6.55
C PRO A 126 -21.09 10.97 7.07
N CYS A 127 -20.94 9.67 7.37
CA CYS A 127 -21.98 8.89 8.02
C CYS A 127 -21.98 9.21 9.53
N TRP A 128 -22.86 10.08 9.98
CA TRP A 128 -22.89 10.55 11.38
C TRP A 128 -22.98 9.41 12.41
N THR A 129 -23.81 8.38 12.16
CA THR A 129 -23.94 7.24 13.08
C THR A 129 -22.65 6.41 13.13
N CYS A 130 -22.03 6.17 11.96
CA CYS A 130 -20.74 5.50 11.87
C CYS A 130 -19.62 6.32 12.55
N ALA A 131 -19.67 7.65 12.42
CA ALA A 131 -18.73 8.58 13.00
C ALA A 131 -18.82 8.61 14.53
N GLU A 132 -20.05 8.68 15.06
CA GLU A 132 -20.32 8.63 16.50
C GLU A 132 -19.85 7.31 17.11
N ASP A 133 -20.16 6.18 16.46
CA ASP A 133 -19.68 4.86 16.88
C ASP A 133 -18.15 4.79 16.95
N PHE A 134 -17.46 5.29 15.92
CA PHE A 134 -16.01 5.25 15.89
C PHE A 134 -15.39 6.19 16.92
N GLN A 135 -15.99 7.36 17.16
CA GLN A 135 -15.57 8.26 18.24
C GLN A 135 -15.73 7.62 19.62
N ASN A 136 -16.85 6.95 19.88
CA ASN A 136 -17.09 6.23 21.13
C ASN A 136 -16.09 5.08 21.31
N TRP A 137 -15.79 4.33 20.24
CA TRP A 137 -14.78 3.29 20.26
C TRP A 137 -13.39 3.85 20.58
N LEU A 138 -13.00 4.98 19.97
CA LEU A 138 -11.74 5.69 20.22
C LEU A 138 -11.62 6.32 21.61
N ALA A 139 -12.74 6.56 22.30
CA ALA A 139 -12.75 7.16 23.63
C ALA A 139 -12.34 6.17 24.73
N VAL A 140 -12.33 4.86 24.43
CA VAL A 140 -11.80 3.83 25.32
C VAL A 140 -10.26 3.84 25.24
N ASP A 141 -9.58 4.01 26.38
CA ASP A 141 -8.11 4.13 26.42
C ASP A 141 -7.38 2.96 25.74
N ALA A 142 -7.89 1.72 25.88
CA ALA A 142 -7.33 0.53 25.24
C ALA A 142 -7.40 0.57 23.71
N ASN A 143 -8.26 1.42 23.13
CA ASN A 143 -8.46 1.59 21.70
C ASN A 143 -7.74 2.84 21.15
N ALA A 144 -6.98 3.56 21.98
CA ALA A 144 -6.21 4.71 21.52
C ALA A 144 -5.30 4.33 20.33
N PRO A 145 -5.16 5.19 19.29
CA PRO A 145 -4.32 4.91 18.14
C PRO A 145 -2.88 4.56 18.53
N ARG A 146 -2.44 3.35 18.18
CA ARG A 146 -1.07 2.90 18.39
C ARG A 146 -0.22 3.28 17.19
N VAL A 147 0.56 4.35 17.34
CA VAL A 147 1.28 4.99 16.22
C VAL A 147 2.80 4.94 16.37
N SER A 148 3.32 4.12 17.28
CA SER A 148 4.76 4.06 17.57
C SER A 148 5.59 3.44 16.44
N SER A 149 4.96 2.63 15.57
CA SER A 149 5.59 2.01 14.40
C SER A 149 4.54 1.65 13.34
N ARG A 150 5.00 1.30 12.14
CA ARG A 150 4.14 0.74 11.08
C ARG A 150 3.37 -0.49 11.53
N ASP A 151 4.04 -1.41 12.22
CA ASP A 151 3.41 -2.67 12.63
C ASP A 151 2.30 -2.41 13.66
N GLU A 152 2.59 -1.61 14.68
CA GLU A 152 1.59 -1.21 15.68
C GLU A 152 0.39 -0.50 15.06
N PHE A 153 0.64 0.42 14.12
CA PHE A 153 -0.44 1.17 13.48
C PHE A 153 -1.26 0.32 12.51
N GLY A 154 -0.62 -0.54 11.73
CA GLY A 154 -1.31 -1.48 10.84
C GLY A 154 -2.15 -2.51 11.61
N ARG A 155 -1.59 -3.04 12.70
CA ARG A 155 -2.31 -3.93 13.64
C ARG A 155 -3.52 -3.23 14.24
N TRP A 156 -3.34 -2.02 14.77
CA TRP A 156 -4.42 -1.21 15.34
C TRP A 156 -5.51 -0.90 14.31
N MET A 157 -5.14 -0.56 13.07
CA MET A 157 -6.10 -0.29 12.00
C MET A 157 -6.93 -1.54 11.66
N CYS A 158 -6.31 -2.72 11.67
CA CYS A 158 -7.02 -3.98 11.50
C CYS A 158 -8.00 -4.26 12.65
N GLU A 159 -7.59 -4.04 13.89
CA GLU A 159 -8.44 -4.23 15.07
C GLU A 159 -9.63 -3.27 15.08
N ALA A 160 -9.42 -2.00 14.74
CA ALA A 160 -10.48 -1.01 14.57
C ALA A 160 -11.49 -1.44 13.50
N HIS A 161 -11.01 -1.91 12.34
CA HIS A 161 -11.88 -2.42 11.28
C HIS A 161 -12.63 -3.69 11.74
N ASN A 162 -11.98 -4.57 12.50
CA ASN A 162 -12.61 -5.76 13.04
C ASN A 162 -13.69 -5.45 14.10
N ALA A 163 -13.56 -4.37 14.86
CA ALA A 163 -14.62 -3.92 15.77
C ALA A 163 -15.89 -3.58 14.98
N VAL A 164 -15.75 -2.91 13.82
CA VAL A 164 -16.87 -2.65 12.90
C VAL A 164 -17.39 -3.95 12.27
N ASN A 165 -16.52 -4.86 11.85
CA ASN A 165 -16.95 -6.16 11.31
C ASN A 165 -17.82 -6.92 12.30
N VAL A 166 -17.38 -7.06 13.56
CA VAL A 166 -18.14 -7.73 14.61
C VAL A 166 -19.48 -7.04 14.84
N LYS A 167 -19.50 -5.70 14.90
CA LYS A 167 -20.75 -4.93 15.04
C LYS A 167 -21.74 -5.20 13.91
N LEU A 168 -21.25 -5.37 12.69
CA LEU A 168 -22.05 -5.66 11.49
C LEU A 168 -22.32 -7.16 11.26
N GLY A 169 -21.94 -8.04 12.20
CA GLY A 169 -22.11 -9.48 12.07
C GLY A 169 -21.22 -10.13 10.98
N LYS A 170 -20.13 -9.47 10.59
CA LYS A 170 -19.14 -9.97 9.62
C LYS A 170 -18.04 -10.74 10.33
N GLU A 171 -17.38 -11.63 9.60
CA GLU A 171 -16.22 -12.35 10.10
C GLU A 171 -15.06 -11.41 10.42
N LYS A 172 -14.25 -11.78 11.41
CA LYS A 172 -13.01 -11.06 11.73
C LYS A 172 -11.95 -11.39 10.68
N PHE A 173 -11.30 -10.36 10.15
CA PHE A 173 -10.11 -10.51 9.36
C PHE A 173 -8.92 -10.92 10.24
N ASN A 174 -8.07 -11.83 9.77
CA ASN A 174 -6.85 -12.21 10.49
C ASN A 174 -5.82 -11.06 10.41
N CYS A 175 -5.65 -10.33 11.50
CA CYS A 175 -4.74 -9.20 11.55
C CYS A 175 -3.27 -9.58 11.37
N ASP A 176 -2.86 -10.84 11.46
CA ASP A 176 -1.48 -11.25 11.13
C ASP A 176 -1.20 -11.16 9.61
N ARG A 177 -2.25 -11.02 8.80
CA ARG A 177 -2.18 -10.94 7.33
C ARG A 177 -2.45 -9.55 6.78
N TRP A 178 -2.45 -8.53 7.65
CA TRP A 178 -2.76 -7.16 7.26
C TRP A 178 -1.76 -6.63 6.21
N GLU A 179 -0.47 -6.95 6.37
CA GLU A 179 0.58 -6.54 5.42
C GLU A 179 0.42 -7.18 4.05
N GLU A 180 0.08 -8.47 4.01
CA GLU A 180 -0.17 -9.17 2.74
C GLU A 180 -1.30 -8.47 1.96
N ARG A 181 -2.40 -8.17 2.66
CA ARG A 181 -3.58 -7.56 2.05
C ARG A 181 -3.32 -6.13 1.58
N TRP A 182 -2.56 -5.33 2.32
CA TRP A 182 -2.50 -3.88 2.11
C TRP A 182 -1.16 -3.34 1.63
N ARG A 183 -0.08 -4.10 1.75
CA ARG A 183 1.28 -3.63 1.43
C ARG A 183 1.98 -4.52 0.42
N THR A 184 2.19 -5.79 0.75
CA THR A 184 3.13 -6.65 0.02
C THR A 184 2.50 -7.48 -1.09
N GLY A 185 1.20 -7.77 -0.99
CA GLY A 185 0.60 -8.87 -1.75
C GLY A 185 0.69 -10.18 -1.00
N TRP A 186 -0.12 -11.15 -1.42
CA TRP A 186 -0.20 -12.48 -0.82
C TRP A 186 1.03 -13.34 -1.14
N LYS A 187 1.46 -14.16 -0.17
CA LYS A 187 2.64 -15.02 -0.32
C LYS A 187 2.52 -16.12 -1.39
N ASP A 188 1.31 -16.42 -1.83
CA ASP A 188 1.05 -17.38 -2.91
C ASP A 188 1.33 -16.81 -4.32
N GLY A 189 1.76 -15.54 -4.41
CA GLY A 189 2.08 -14.88 -5.67
C GLY A 189 0.86 -14.43 -6.47
N SER A 190 -0.36 -14.59 -5.95
CA SER A 190 -1.59 -14.15 -6.63
C SER A 190 -1.66 -12.64 -6.90
N CYS A 191 -0.77 -11.87 -6.28
CA CYS A 191 -0.64 -10.42 -6.44
C CYS A 191 0.70 -9.99 -7.05
N ASP A 192 1.49 -10.93 -7.58
CA ASP A 192 2.75 -10.63 -8.26
C ASP A 192 2.45 -10.19 -9.69
N PHE A 193 2.51 -8.88 -9.93
CA PHE A 193 2.36 -8.24 -11.23
C PHE A 193 3.50 -7.25 -11.51
#